data_AF-E9I3Y4-F1
#
_entry.id   AF-E9I3Y4-F1
#
_cell.length_a   1.000
_cell.length_b   1.000
_cell.length_c   1.000
_cell.angle_alpha   90.00
_cell.angle_beta   90.00
_cell.angle_gamma   90.00
#
_symmetry.space_group_name_H-M   'P 1'
#
loop_
_entity.id
_entity.type
_entity.pdbx_description
1 polymer ?
#
loop_
_entity_poly.entity_id
_entity_poly.type
_entity_poly.pdbx_seq_one_letter_code
_entity_poly.pdbx_strand_id
1 'polypeptide(L)' 'DFADYITDQNVLGRLKQHGILKMFPVQEETFRLIEAGKDVLASDRTGSGKTLGYTLPVL' A
#
# COMPACT_ATOMS: atom_id res chain seq x y z
N ASP A 1 0.56 8.47 6.31
CA ASP A 1 0.39 7.36 7.28
C ASP A 1 -0.49 6.30 6.61
N PHE A 2 -0.37 5.01 6.94
CA PHE A 2 -1.31 4.01 6.42
C PHE A 2 -2.76 4.31 6.80
N ALA A 3 -2.99 4.96 7.95
CA ALA A 3 -4.32 5.39 8.39
C ALA A 3 -4.99 6.41 7.44
N ASP A 4 -4.22 7.08 6.58
CA ASP A 4 -4.78 7.99 5.57
C ASP A 4 -5.38 7.24 4.37
N TYR A 5 -5.14 5.93 4.26
CA TYR A 5 -5.51 5.09 3.12
C TYR A 5 -6.36 3.88 3.51
N ILE A 6 -6.10 3.28 4.67
CA ILE A 6 -6.73 2.04 5.13
C ILE A 6 -7.55 2.34 6.39
N THR A 7 -8.84 1.98 6.36
CA THR A 7 -9.75 2.17 7.49
C THR A 7 -9.87 0.93 8.39
N ASP A 8 -9.55 -0.26 7.87
CA ASP A 8 -9.59 -1.51 8.63
C ASP A 8 -8.50 -1.55 9.71
N GLN A 9 -8.94 -1.51 10.96
CA GLN A 9 -8.07 -1.50 12.14
C GLN A 9 -7.28 -2.80 12.33
N ASN A 10 -7.82 -3.95 11.88
CA ASN A 10 -7.11 -5.22 11.93
C ASN A 10 -5.94 -5.22 10.96
N VAL A 11 -6.12 -4.67 9.75
CA VAL A 11 -5.05 -4.51 8.77
C VAL A 11 -3.97 -3.57 9.29
N LEU A 12 -4.35 -2.40 9.80
CA LEU A 12 -3.41 -1.44 10.41
C LEU A 12 -2.63 -2.07 11.59
N GLY A 13 -3.31 -2.83 12.44
CA GLY A 13 -2.69 -3.56 13.54
C GLY A 13 -1.64 -4.57 13.08
N ARG A 14 -1.97 -5.37 12.04
CA ARG A 14 -1.05 -6.34 11.44
C ARG A 14 0.16 -5.67 10.80
N LEU A 15 -0.03 -4.56 10.08
CA LEU A 15 1.08 -3.80 9.48
C LEU A 15 2.06 -3.33 10.57
N LYS A 16 1.54 -2.73 11.65
CA LYS A 16 2.35 -2.29 12.79
C LYS A 16 3.09 -3.44 13.47
N GLN A 17 2.44 -4.59 13.67
CA GLN A 17 3.07 -5.78 14.25
C GLN A 17 4.25 -6.30 13.42
N HIS A 18 4.21 -6.14 12.10
CA HIS A 18 5.30 -6.51 11.19
C HIS A 18 6.34 -5.40 10.98
N GLY A 19 6.25 -4.29 11.73
CA GLY A 19 7.16 -3.15 11.60
C GLY A 19 6.95 -2.32 10.32
N ILE A 20 5.80 -2.49 9.66
CA ILE A 20 5.43 -1.74 8.45
C ILE A 20 4.69 -0.47 8.89
N LEU A 21 5.45 0.61 9.06
CA LEU A 21 4.95 1.85 9.67
C LEU A 21 4.53 2.91 8.66
N LYS A 22 5.07 2.86 7.44
CA LYS A 22 4.78 3.81 6.37
C LYS A 22 4.89 3.17 4.99
N MET A 23 4.23 3.78 4.02
CA MET A 23 4.35 3.38 2.63
C MET A 23 5.67 3.85 2.02
N PHE A 24 6.11 3.15 0.98
CA PHE A 24 7.12 3.64 0.05
C PHE A 24 6.49 4.62 -0.95
N PRO A 25 7.27 5.53 -1.57
CA PRO A 25 6.73 6.51 -2.51
C PRO A 25 5.88 5.91 -3.63
N VAL A 26 6.34 4.81 -4.25
CA VAL A 26 5.59 4.11 -5.31
C VAL A 26 4.24 3.59 -4.82
N GLN A 27 4.12 3.22 -3.55
CA GLN A 27 2.86 2.74 -2.98
C GLN A 27 1.90 3.92 -2.77
N GLU A 28 2.36 5.04 -2.20
CA GLU A 28 1.53 6.24 -2.00
C GLU A 28 0.99 6.80 -3.32
N GLU A 29 1.83 6.84 -4.35
CA GLU A 29 1.48 7.34 -5.69
C GLU A 29 0.47 6.46 -6.42
N THR A 30 0.46 5.15 -6.13
CA THR A 30 -0.37 4.19 -6.87
C THR A 30 -1.61 3.74 -6.11
N PHE A 31 -1.63 3.84 -4.77
CA PHE A 31 -2.68 3.28 -3.90
C PHE A 31 -4.09 3.67 -4.37
N ARG A 32 -4.36 4.97 -4.48
CA ARG A 32 -5.69 5.49 -4.84
C ARG A 32 -6.09 5.21 -6.28
N LEU A 33 -5.11 5.01 -7.17
CA LEU A 33 -5.38 4.63 -8.56
C LEU A 33 -5.85 3.17 -8.62
N ILE A 34 -5.17 2.28 -7.90
CA ILE A 34 -5.50 0.85 -7.81
C ILE A 34 -6.84 0.66 -7.10
N GLU A 35 -7.05 1.36 -5.97
CA GLU A 35 -8.33 1.36 -5.23
C GLU A 35 -9.50 1.82 -6.11
N ALA A 36 -9.27 2.78 -7.01
CA ALA A 36 -10.25 3.24 -7.99
C ALA A 36 -10.43 2.29 -9.19
N GLY A 37 -9.77 1.12 -9.20
CA GLY A 37 -9.85 0.13 -10.26
C GLY A 37 -9.17 0.55 -11.56
N LYS A 38 -8.22 1.48 -11.51
CA LYS A 38 -7.47 1.91 -12.70
C LYS A 38 -6.29 0.99 -12.97
N ASP A 39 -6.01 0.76 -14.24
CA ASP A 39 -4.78 0.09 -14.66
C ASP A 39 -3.58 0.97 -14.34
N VAL A 40 -2.57 0.40 -13.67
CA VAL A 40 -1.36 1.09 -13.25
C VAL A 40 -0.12 0.35 -13.73
N LEU A 41 0.79 1.09 -14.37
CA LEU A 41 2.15 0.64 -14.67
C LEU A 41 3.12 1.48 -13.85
N ALA A 42 3.69 0.89 -12.79
CA ALA A 42 4.70 1.54 -11.96
C ALA A 42 6.04 0.78 -12.03
N SER A 43 7.13 1.53 -12.24
CA SER A 43 8.49 1.02 -12.30
C SER A 43 9.29 1.53 -11.10
N ASP A 44 9.81 0.61 -10.30
CA ASP A 44 10.61 0.93 -9.13
C ASP A 44 11.56 -0.24 -8.80
N ARG A 45 12.59 0.00 -8.01
CA ARG A 45 13.62 -0.98 -7.65
C ARG A 45 13.04 -2.18 -6.87
N THR A 46 13.69 -3.34 -6.95
CA THR A 46 13.30 -4.49 -6.11
C THR A 46 13.43 -4.15 -4.63
N GLY A 47 12.61 -4.78 -3.78
CA GLY A 47 12.58 -4.49 -2.34
C GLY A 47 11.79 -3.24 -1.93
N SER A 48 11.18 -2.50 -2.87
CA SER A 48 10.36 -1.31 -2.56
C SER A 48 8.91 -1.61 -2.12
N GLY A 49 8.62 -2.84 -1.70
CA GLY A 49 7.30 -3.21 -1.19
C GLY A 49 6.17 -3.25 -2.23
N LYS A 50 6.46 -3.23 -3.54
CA LYS A 50 5.44 -3.26 -4.61
C LYS A 50 4.35 -4.31 -4.42
N THR A 51 4.70 -5.52 -4.00
CA THR A 51 3.71 -6.59 -3.73
C THR A 51 2.63 -6.11 -2.77
N LEU A 52 3.02 -5.52 -1.64
CA LEU A 52 2.08 -5.00 -0.65
C LEU A 52 1.31 -3.78 -1.17
N GLY A 53 1.97 -2.94 -1.98
CA GLY A 53 1.36 -1.77 -2.62
C GLY A 53 0.22 -2.11 -3.58
N TYR A 54 0.32 -3.25 -4.28
CA TYR A 54 -0.72 -3.72 -5.19
C TYR A 54 -1.82 -4.53 -4.50
N THR A 55 -1.51 -5.21 -3.39
CA THR A 55 -2.49 -6.07 -2.71
C THR A 55 -3.34 -5.32 -1.69
N LEU A 56 -2.77 -4.38 -0.93
CA LEU A 56 -3.51 -3.64 0.11
C LEU A 56 -4.74 -2.88 -0.43
N PRO A 57 -4.69 -2.19 -1.59
CA PRO A 57 -5.85 -1.47 -2.10
C PRO A 57 -7.02 -2.36 -2.56
N VAL A 58 -6.83 -3.68 -2.63
CA VAL A 58 -7.80 -4.65 -3.15
C VAL A 58 -8.47 -5.46 -2.04
N LEU A 59 -7.94 -5.40 -0.81
CA LEU A 59 -8.47 -6.09 0.38
C LEU A 59 -9.56 -5.26 1.07
#